data_AF-A0A1V5WFD4-F1
#
_entry.id   AF-A0A1V5WFD4-F1
#
_cell.length_a   1.000
_cell.length_b   1.000
_cell.length_c   1.000
_cell.angle_alpha   90.00
_cell.angle_beta   90.00
_cell.angle_gamma   90.00
#
_symmetry.space_group_name_H-M   'P 1'
#
loop_
_entity.id
_entity.type
_entity.pdbx_description
1 polymer ?
#
loop_
_entity_poly.entity_id
_entity_poly.type
_entity_poly.pdbx_seq_one_letter_code
_entity_poly.pdbx_strand_id
1 'polypeptide(L)'
;MSVLPTPFPLPTPTADTGVVVGKLTSNDPYALIGLILYLGDIAEADDETHVAFLDRSRAPLGKFDSATGQFAFAEVPPGLYSLIVYEVETTGRVYLDPSGDVYTIEVRAGEVTDLGAVALPE
;
A
#
# COMPACT_ATOMS: atom_id res chain seq x y z
N MET A 1 -26.35 -3.06 16.30
CA MET A 1 -25.19 -3.70 16.95
C MET A 1 -23.95 -2.92 16.55
N SER A 2 -23.17 -2.43 17.50
CA SER A 2 -21.90 -1.75 17.19
C SER A 2 -20.82 -2.83 17.07
N VAL A 3 -20.21 -2.97 15.91
CA VAL A 3 -19.02 -3.80 15.74
C VAL A 3 -17.83 -3.00 16.28
N LEU A 4 -17.13 -3.55 17.28
CA LEU A 4 -15.87 -2.96 17.73
C LEU A 4 -14.86 -3.07 16.59
N PRO A 5 -14.06 -2.02 16.31
CA PRO A 5 -13.03 -2.09 15.29
C PRO A 5 -12.06 -3.23 15.63
N THR A 6 -11.81 -4.11 14.66
CA THR A 6 -10.82 -5.18 14.82
C THR A 6 -9.44 -4.53 14.99
N PRO A 7 -8.71 -4.82 16.07
CA PRO A 7 -7.38 -4.25 16.28
C PRO A 7 -6.42 -4.75 15.19
N PHE A 8 -5.53 -3.86 14.73
CA PHE A 8 -4.51 -4.22 13.76
C PHE A 8 -3.57 -5.27 14.37
N PRO A 9 -3.39 -6.43 13.72
CA PRO A 9 -2.60 -7.51 14.28
C PRO A 9 -1.11 -7.14 14.29
N LEU A 10 -0.54 -6.98 15.49
CA LEU A 10 0.89 -6.75 15.65
C LEU A 10 1.67 -8.06 15.54
N PRO A 11 2.69 -8.15 14.68
CA PRO A 11 3.57 -9.31 14.64
C PRO A 11 4.43 -9.40 15.90
N THR A 12 4.82 -10.61 16.27
CA THR A 12 5.80 -10.85 17.36
C THR A 12 7.18 -11.10 16.75
N PRO A 13 8.25 -10.43 17.21
CA PRO A 13 9.60 -10.71 16.73
C PRO A 13 10.07 -12.11 17.15
N THR A 14 11.08 -12.62 16.43
CA THR A 14 11.77 -13.88 16.79
C THR A 14 13.15 -13.55 17.38
N ALA A 15 13.95 -14.58 17.69
CA ALA A 15 15.33 -14.37 18.14
C ALA A 15 16.22 -13.76 17.04
N ASP A 16 15.92 -14.02 15.77
CA ASP A 16 16.77 -13.66 14.63
C ASP A 16 16.21 -12.50 13.78
N THR A 17 14.99 -12.04 14.10
CA THR A 17 14.30 -11.01 13.31
C THR A 17 13.54 -10.03 14.19
N GLY A 18 13.56 -8.76 13.80
CA GLY A 18 12.77 -7.69 14.39
C GLY A 18 11.37 -7.54 13.79
N VAL A 19 10.64 -6.60 14.37
CA VAL A 19 9.34 -6.11 13.90
C VAL A 19 9.39 -4.59 13.87
N VAL A 20 8.95 -3.98 12.77
CA VAL A 20 8.86 -2.52 12.62
C VAL A 20 7.40 -2.14 12.55
N VAL A 21 6.94 -1.21 13.39
CA VAL A 21 5.54 -0.78 13.44
C VAL A 21 5.45 0.73 13.45
N GLY A 22 4.36 1.27 12.94
CA GLY A 22 4.13 2.70 12.94
C GLY A 22 2.75 3.09 12.42
N LYS A 23 2.57 4.40 12.22
CA LYS A 23 1.33 4.97 11.71
C LYS A 23 1.63 6.13 10.76
N LEU A 24 1.12 6.06 9.54
CA LEU A 24 1.07 7.18 8.60
C LEU A 24 -0.12 8.08 8.93
N THR A 25 0.06 9.39 8.78
CA THR A 25 -0.99 10.39 8.99
C THR A 25 -0.99 11.38 7.85
N SER A 26 -2.17 11.74 7.36
CA SER A 26 -2.37 12.81 6.39
C SER A 26 -3.62 13.61 6.73
N ASN A 27 -3.66 14.88 6.32
CA ASN A 27 -4.86 15.70 6.37
C ASN A 27 -5.78 15.47 5.14
N ASP A 28 -5.28 14.78 4.12
CA ASP A 28 -6.05 14.36 2.95
C ASP A 28 -6.62 12.94 3.20
N PRO A 29 -7.95 12.76 3.16
CA PRO A 29 -8.59 11.45 3.39
C PRO A 29 -8.23 10.39 2.33
N TYR A 30 -7.68 10.77 1.18
CA TYR A 30 -7.33 9.85 0.09
C TYR A 30 -5.83 9.55 -0.01
N ALA A 31 -4.97 10.33 0.66
CA ALA A 31 -3.52 10.22 0.53
C ALA A 31 -2.93 8.87 1.01
N LEU A 32 -3.68 8.09 1.79
CA LEU A 32 -3.25 6.80 2.29
C LEU A 32 -3.79 5.63 1.44
N ILE A 33 -4.64 5.88 0.46
CA ILE A 33 -5.25 4.81 -0.33
C ILE A 33 -4.26 4.31 -1.38
N GLY A 34 -4.11 2.99 -1.50
CA GLY A 34 -3.29 2.38 -2.55
C GLY A 34 -1.78 2.44 -2.29
N LEU A 35 -1.34 2.89 -1.12
CA LEU A 35 0.07 2.87 -0.75
C LEU A 35 0.55 1.44 -0.49
N ILE A 36 1.77 1.16 -0.93
CA ILE A 36 2.51 -0.05 -0.61
C ILE A 36 3.77 0.36 0.16
N LEU A 37 4.05 -0.27 1.29
CA LEU A 37 5.18 0.10 2.14
C LEU A 37 6.28 -0.94 2.06
N TYR A 38 7.51 -0.49 1.80
CA TYR A 38 8.71 -1.32 1.78
C TYR A 38 9.76 -0.80 2.76
N LEU A 39 10.59 -1.70 3.27
CA LEU A 39 11.87 -1.34 3.85
C LEU A 39 12.96 -1.48 2.78
N GLY A 40 13.42 -0.34 2.26
CA GLY A 40 14.52 -0.28 1.29
C GLY A 40 15.87 -0.37 2.00
N ASP A 41 16.85 -0.97 1.32
CA ASP A 41 18.21 -1.04 1.82
C ASP A 41 18.88 0.34 1.76
N ILE A 42 19.82 0.57 2.68
CA ILE A 42 20.66 1.77 2.70
C ILE A 42 22.08 1.38 2.31
N ALA A 43 22.63 2.08 1.31
CA ALA A 43 24.05 2.06 0.98
C ALA A 43 24.71 3.38 1.40
N GLU A 44 25.95 3.29 1.89
CA GLU A 44 26.82 4.44 2.09
C GLU A 44 27.32 4.92 0.72
N ALA A 45 27.10 6.19 0.39
CA ALA A 45 27.66 6.81 -0.81
C ALA A 45 28.99 7.52 -0.51
N ASP A 46 29.11 8.11 0.69
CA ASP A 46 30.31 8.71 1.28
C ASP A 46 30.15 8.79 2.82
N ASP A 47 31.14 9.36 3.53
CA ASP A 47 31.17 9.43 5.01
C ASP A 47 30.00 10.22 5.65
N GLU A 48 29.20 10.97 4.87
CA GLU A 48 28.09 11.80 5.38
C GLU A 48 26.74 11.54 4.69
N THR A 49 26.71 10.82 3.56
CA THR A 49 25.54 10.65 2.71
C THR A 49 25.11 9.19 2.60
N HIS A 50 23.88 8.93 3.03
CA HIS A 50 23.21 7.66 2.85
C HIS A 50 22.32 7.71 1.61
N VAL A 51 22.38 6.67 0.80
CA VAL A 51 21.47 6.47 -0.34
C VAL A 51 20.58 5.28 -0.04
N ALA A 52 19.26 5.49 -0.13
CA ALA A 52 18.29 4.40 -0.04
C ALA A 52 17.96 3.89 -1.44
N PHE A 53 17.83 2.58 -1.60
CA PHE A 53 17.38 1.96 -2.85
C PHE A 53 16.37 0.85 -2.57
N LEU A 54 15.50 0.60 -3.55
CA LEU A 54 14.44 -0.40 -3.46
C LEU A 54 14.69 -1.54 -4.45
N ASP A 55 15.06 -2.71 -3.93
CA ASP A 55 14.93 -3.99 -4.65
C ASP A 55 13.63 -4.68 -4.22
N ARG A 56 12.57 -4.53 -5.01
CA ARG A 56 11.24 -5.09 -4.71
C ARG A 56 11.22 -6.61 -4.58
N SER A 57 12.23 -7.32 -5.09
CA SER A 57 12.31 -8.78 -5.00
C SER A 57 12.78 -9.28 -3.64
N ARG A 58 13.40 -8.40 -2.84
CA ARG A 58 14.04 -8.74 -1.56
C ARG A 58 13.58 -7.87 -0.39
N ALA A 59 13.15 -6.64 -0.67
CA ALA A 59 12.75 -5.69 0.35
C ALA A 59 11.59 -6.23 1.20
N PRO A 60 11.67 -6.15 2.55
CA PRO A 60 10.54 -6.47 3.40
C PRO A 60 9.30 -5.66 3.03
N LEU A 61 8.19 -6.34 2.80
CA LEU A 61 6.88 -5.75 2.48
C LEU A 61 6.05 -5.60 3.77
N GLY A 62 5.53 -4.39 3.99
CA GLY A 62 4.72 -4.07 5.15
C GLY A 62 3.25 -4.43 4.95
N LYS A 63 2.60 -4.91 6.02
CA LYS A 63 1.14 -4.85 6.12
C LYS A 63 0.75 -3.41 6.42
N PHE A 64 -0.25 -2.89 5.72
CA PHE A 64 -0.72 -1.52 5.88
C PHE A 64 -2.24 -1.47 5.87
N ASP A 65 -2.80 -0.75 6.83
CA ASP A 65 -4.23 -0.42 6.90
C ASP A 65 -4.41 1.06 6.57
N SER A 66 -4.91 1.35 5.37
CA SER A 66 -5.12 2.72 4.89
C SER A 66 -6.22 3.47 5.66
N ALA A 67 -7.16 2.77 6.32
CA ALA A 67 -8.23 3.41 7.08
C ALA A 67 -7.73 3.96 8.41
N THR A 68 -6.77 3.28 9.04
CA THR A 68 -6.20 3.70 10.33
C THR A 68 -4.80 4.30 10.22
N GLY A 69 -4.15 4.14 9.07
CA GLY A 69 -2.76 4.49 8.79
C GLY A 69 -1.74 3.55 9.42
N GLN A 70 -2.17 2.49 10.12
CA GLN A 70 -1.26 1.61 10.85
C GLN A 70 -0.50 0.68 9.90
N PHE A 71 0.78 0.47 10.17
CA PHE A 71 1.61 -0.48 9.44
C PHE A 71 2.46 -1.35 10.35
N ALA A 72 2.80 -2.54 9.85
CA ALA A 72 3.79 -3.42 10.44
C ALA A 72 4.58 -4.22 9.41
N PHE A 73 5.88 -4.35 9.65
CA PHE A 73 6.78 -5.29 8.99
C PHE A 73 7.13 -6.38 9.98
N ALA A 74 6.96 -7.64 9.56
CA ALA A 74 7.30 -8.82 10.35
C ALA A 74 8.60 -9.43 9.81
N GLU A 75 9.28 -10.21 10.67
CA GLU A 75 10.43 -11.03 10.27
C GLU A 75 11.55 -10.22 9.58
N VAL A 76 11.79 -8.99 10.03
CA VAL A 76 12.80 -8.09 9.45
C VAL A 76 14.19 -8.48 9.97
N PRO A 77 15.14 -8.92 9.13
CA PRO A 77 16.50 -9.20 9.57
C PRO A 77 17.18 -7.94 10.13
N PRO A 78 18.08 -8.05 11.12
CA PRO A 78 18.85 -6.91 11.62
C PRO A 78 19.59 -6.18 10.50
N GLY A 79 19.44 -4.86 10.42
CA GLY A 79 20.03 -4.02 9.36
C GLY A 79 19.53 -2.58 9.42
N LEU A 80 20.12 -1.71 8.60
CA LEU A 80 19.66 -0.34 8.39
C LEU A 80 18.76 -0.29 7.16
N TYR A 81 17.56 0.28 7.34
CA TYR A 81 16.56 0.38 6.29
C TYR A 81 15.95 1.76 6.23
N SER A 82 15.50 2.15 5.04
CA SER A 82 14.66 3.32 4.82
C SER A 82 13.21 2.89 4.61
N LEU A 83 12.26 3.61 5.21
CA LEU A 83 10.85 3.42 4.90
C LEU A 83 10.56 4.04 3.52
N ILE A 84 10.24 3.20 2.55
CA ILE A 84 9.85 3.63 1.21
C ILE A 84 8.34 3.47 1.07
N VAL A 85 7.65 4.61 0.93
CA VAL A 85 6.25 4.65 0.56
C VAL A 85 6.18 4.57 -0.96
N TYR A 86 5.79 3.41 -1.46
CA TYR A 86 5.61 3.17 -2.88
C TYR A 86 4.15 3.41 -3.21
N GLU A 87 3.88 4.50 -3.89
CA GLU A 87 2.63 4.69 -4.61
C GLU A 87 2.72 3.86 -5.88
N VAL A 88 1.73 3.00 -6.13
CA VAL A 88 1.57 2.49 -7.49
C VAL A 88 1.22 3.71 -8.33
N GLU A 89 2.17 4.24 -9.09
CA GLU A 89 1.94 5.38 -9.98
C GLU A 89 0.66 5.11 -10.82
N THR A 90 -0.41 5.84 -10.47
CA THR A 90 -1.26 6.60 -11.39
C THR A 90 -1.78 5.91 -12.66
N THR A 91 -2.18 4.64 -12.63
CA THR A 91 -2.96 4.07 -13.77
C THR A 91 -4.20 3.27 -13.38
N GLY A 92 -4.84 3.61 -12.27
CA GLY A 92 -6.26 3.30 -12.12
C GLY A 92 -7.07 4.25 -13.01
N ARG A 93 -7.44 3.83 -14.22
CA ARG A 93 -8.32 4.63 -15.09
C ARG A 93 -9.77 4.41 -14.67
N VAL A 94 -10.40 5.45 -14.12
CA VAL A 94 -11.85 5.48 -13.92
C VAL A 94 -12.48 5.80 -15.27
N TYR A 95 -13.32 4.89 -15.77
CA TYR A 95 -14.10 5.17 -16.96
C TYR A 95 -15.17 6.19 -16.61
N LEU A 96 -15.28 7.23 -17.43
CA LEU A 96 -16.34 8.20 -17.34
C LEU A 96 -17.40 7.88 -18.40
N ASP A 97 -18.65 8.15 -18.07
CA ASP A 97 -19.75 8.13 -19.02
C ASP A 97 -19.66 9.35 -19.97
N PRO A 98 -20.50 9.42 -21.02
CA PRO A 98 -20.48 10.55 -21.95
C PRO A 98 -20.79 11.93 -21.32
N SER A 99 -21.32 11.97 -20.10
CA SER A 99 -21.56 13.20 -19.35
C SER A 99 -20.37 13.63 -18.48
N GLY A 100 -19.35 12.77 -18.38
CA GLY A 100 -18.15 13.00 -17.57
C GLY A 100 -18.27 12.50 -16.13
N ASP A 101 -19.34 11.76 -15.79
CA ASP A 101 -19.50 11.15 -14.47
C ASP A 101 -18.93 9.73 -14.45
N VAL A 102 -18.72 9.13 -13.27
CA VAL A 102 -18.20 7.77 -13.12
C VAL A 102 -19.12 6.77 -13.83
N TYR A 103 -18.56 5.98 -14.75
CA TYR A 103 -19.28 4.89 -15.40
C TYR A 103 -19.59 3.79 -14.37
N THR A 104 -20.87 3.66 -14.01
CA THR A 104 -21.34 2.72 -12.98
C THR A 104 -21.77 1.40 -13.59
N ILE A 105 -21.39 0.29 -12.95
CA ILE A 105 -21.76 -1.07 -13.37
C ILE A 105 -22.63 -1.69 -12.28
N GLU A 106 -23.88 -2.00 -12.60
CA GLU A 106 -24.79 -2.70 -11.71
C GLU A 106 -24.67 -4.23 -11.93
N VAL A 107 -24.37 -4.97 -10.85
CA VAL A 107 -24.31 -6.43 -10.86
C VAL A 107 -25.45 -7.00 -10.03
N ARG A 108 -26.23 -7.91 -10.61
CA ARG A 108 -27.40 -8.53 -9.98
C ARG A 108 -27.19 -10.02 -9.73
N ALA A 109 -27.76 -10.52 -8.65
CA ALA A 109 -27.61 -11.92 -8.26
C ALA A 109 -28.24 -12.87 -9.29
N GLY A 110 -27.48 -13.88 -9.73
CA GLY A 110 -27.93 -14.87 -10.70
C GLY A 110 -27.88 -14.41 -12.16
N GLU A 111 -27.36 -13.21 -12.44
CA GLU A 111 -27.23 -12.65 -13.78
C GLU A 111 -25.76 -12.47 -14.18
N VAL A 112 -25.49 -12.49 -15.49
CA VAL A 112 -24.20 -12.09 -16.06
C VAL A 112 -24.33 -10.67 -16.58
N THR A 113 -23.61 -9.73 -15.98
CA THR A 113 -23.48 -8.36 -16.50
C THR A 113 -22.36 -8.33 -17.54
N ASP A 114 -22.72 -8.40 -18.82
CA ASP A 114 -21.77 -8.29 -19.94
C ASP A 114 -21.53 -6.81 -20.30
N LEU A 115 -20.27 -6.37 -20.26
CA LEU A 115 -19.85 -5.01 -20.59
C LEU A 115 -19.48 -4.83 -22.06
N GLY A 116 -19.44 -5.93 -22.83
CA GLY A 116 -18.94 -5.93 -24.20
C GLY A 116 -17.46 -5.56 -24.29
N ALA A 117 -17.08 -4.89 -25.37
CA ALA A 117 -15.71 -4.41 -25.57
C ALA A 117 -15.49 -3.05 -24.91
N VAL A 118 -14.54 -2.98 -23.98
CA VAL A 118 -14.15 -1.75 -23.28
C VAL A 118 -12.84 -1.24 -23.88
N ALA A 119 -12.86 -0.03 -24.46
CA ALA A 119 -11.70 0.58 -25.11
C ALA A 119 -10.94 1.51 -24.14
N LEU A 120 -9.64 1.31 -24.01
CA LEU A 120 -8.79 2.22 -23.23
C LEU A 120 -8.69 3.58 -23.96
N PRO A 121 -8.95 4.72 -23.29
CA PRO A 121 -8.70 6.02 -23.89
C PRO A 121 -7.19 6.19 -24.13
N GLU A 122 -6.80 6.65 -25.32
CA GLU A 122 -5.39 6.99 -25.63
C GLU A 122 -4.92 8.20 -24.81
#